data_AF-A0A971HXW8-F1
#
_entry.id   AF-A0A971HXW8-F1
#
_cell.length_a   1.000
_cell.length_b   1.000
_cell.length_c   1.000
_cell.angle_alpha   90.00
_cell.angle_beta   90.00
_cell.angle_gamma   90.00
#
_symmetry.space_group_name_H-M   'P 1'
#
loop_
_entity.id
_entity.type
_entity.pdbx_description
1 polymer ?
#
loop_
_entity_poly.entity_id
_entity_poly.type
_entity_poly.pdbx_seq_one_letter_code
_entity_poly.pdbx_strand_id
1 'polypeptide(L)'
;MIGNEKYGPYDSLSKINFLPDGQSLIYEARLNGKSYLVTEKEKFGPFDDIAVPEYSPGGKIIAYRGKIGDRWYAIINNEQQGPYNFEGFFDYRNEDFFDFAPDGETVTYSAYSNGQKYCIVNNKKYGPYEEPVEPTFIHNKIAFHKGKIDGQWYMVIGDKKIGPHQDIGYPNISPDGKILAYQVKMDGLWFLMVGNEKIGPYQEIGYPDISPDGKTLTYRAKMDGLWFLMVGNEKIGPYQEMGYSDISLDGKTLTYQAKMDGQWYMIIGDKKTGPYQEIGYPNISPDGKTLTYRAKMDGYWYLMVGDKTIGPYEDVRYPDVSLDGKTLTYQAKMDGYWYLITGDKKNGPCEEIDKARLYPDEKNLAYQVKMDGKYYVLVENEKYGPYEEISLPIFYPNENILVYSAEIGGKKYIMINNKKLGPYDFADQLTFTSDKQAFSYLATINEQGYIVVNGQLFGPCDNRQSPFHYGQWPIYSADKKAFVYKAKINNQEYIITNNKKYGPYDYVGEIAFSAKDNTLAYVVSIADNDYLIVGNETIGPHDSIHSLKFSADGKQYIVHSQSQGDYGFLT
;
A
#
# COMPACT_ATOMS: atom_id res chain seq x y z
N MET A 1 -8.39 38.09 -0.43
CA MET A 1 -7.75 38.66 0.78
C MET A 1 -7.52 37.53 1.76
N ILE A 2 -6.40 37.51 2.49
CA ILE A 2 -6.19 36.61 3.64
C ILE A 2 -6.27 37.52 4.87
N GLY A 3 -7.26 37.35 5.74
CA GLY A 3 -7.60 38.35 6.77
C GLY A 3 -7.84 39.74 6.16
N ASN A 4 -7.14 40.77 6.67
CA ASN A 4 -7.20 42.15 6.15
C ASN A 4 -6.19 42.44 5.02
N GLU A 5 -5.39 41.47 4.61
CA GLU A 5 -4.34 41.67 3.59
C GLU A 5 -4.80 41.27 2.19
N LYS A 6 -4.64 42.20 1.25
CA LYS A 6 -5.00 42.01 -0.16
C LYS A 6 -3.84 41.36 -0.92
N TYR A 7 -3.82 40.03 -0.93
CA TYR A 7 -2.96 39.22 -1.81
C TYR A 7 -3.56 39.22 -3.23
N GLY A 8 -3.37 40.30 -3.98
CA GLY A 8 -3.93 40.46 -5.32
C GLY A 8 -3.85 41.92 -5.81
N PRO A 9 -4.03 42.16 -7.12
CA PRO A 9 -5.13 41.56 -7.89
C PRO A 9 -4.76 40.26 -8.63
N TYR A 10 -5.63 39.26 -8.53
CA TYR A 10 -5.63 38.00 -9.30
C TYR A 10 -7.03 37.80 -9.89
N ASP A 11 -7.12 37.13 -11.04
CA ASP A 11 -8.38 36.84 -11.74
C ASP A 11 -9.16 35.71 -11.04
N SER A 12 -8.46 34.70 -10.51
CA SER A 12 -9.02 33.59 -9.73
C SER A 12 -7.95 32.86 -8.92
N LEU A 13 -8.35 32.05 -7.93
CA LEU A 13 -7.47 31.21 -7.11
C LEU A 13 -7.99 29.76 -7.11
N SER A 14 -7.11 28.76 -7.03
CA SER A 14 -7.47 27.33 -6.99
C SER A 14 -6.36 26.45 -6.39
N LYS A 15 -6.57 25.14 -6.27
CA LYS A 15 -5.59 24.14 -5.77
C LYS A 15 -4.91 24.54 -4.45
N ILE A 16 -5.67 25.13 -3.54
CA ILE A 16 -5.18 25.66 -2.26
C ILE A 16 -4.92 24.52 -1.28
N ASN A 17 -3.75 24.52 -0.66
CA ASN A 17 -3.33 23.58 0.36
C ASN A 17 -2.51 24.29 1.46
N PHE A 18 -2.40 23.65 2.62
CA PHE A 18 -1.35 23.98 3.58
C PHE A 18 -0.04 23.34 3.12
N LEU A 19 1.07 24.05 3.33
CA LEU A 19 2.39 23.46 3.27
C LEU A 19 2.58 22.44 4.41
N PRO A 20 3.59 21.57 4.35
CA PRO A 20 3.85 20.55 5.38
C PRO A 20 4.04 21.08 6.81
N ASP A 21 4.27 22.39 7.00
CA ASP A 21 4.29 23.04 8.32
C ASP A 21 2.88 23.20 8.94
N GLY A 22 1.82 22.98 8.16
CA GLY A 22 0.43 23.05 8.57
C GLY A 22 -0.10 24.46 8.85
N GLN A 23 0.68 25.50 8.51
CA GLN A 23 0.35 26.91 8.79
C GLN A 23 0.46 27.77 7.54
N SER A 24 1.51 27.57 6.74
CA SER A 24 1.75 28.36 5.54
C SER A 24 0.91 27.84 4.38
N LEU A 25 0.50 28.73 3.48
CA LEU A 25 -0.32 28.37 2.33
C LEU A 25 0.46 28.22 1.03
N ILE A 26 -0.05 27.34 0.19
CA ILE A 26 0.31 27.22 -1.21
C ILE A 26 -0.95 27.13 -2.05
N TYR A 27 -1.03 27.91 -3.13
CA TYR A 27 -2.21 27.98 -3.98
C TYR A 27 -1.84 28.35 -5.40
N GLU A 28 -2.68 27.94 -6.35
CA GLU A 28 -2.62 28.42 -7.72
C GLU A 28 -3.38 29.74 -7.82
N ALA A 29 -2.73 30.78 -8.35
CA ALA A 29 -3.32 32.08 -8.62
C ALA A 29 -3.29 32.38 -10.12
N ARG A 30 -4.43 32.74 -10.70
CA ARG A 30 -4.56 33.12 -12.11
C ARG A 30 -4.48 34.63 -12.26
N LEU A 31 -3.69 35.11 -13.22
CA LEU A 31 -3.56 36.53 -13.54
C LEU A 31 -3.28 36.70 -15.04
N ASN A 32 -4.08 37.52 -15.71
CA ASN A 32 -4.02 37.76 -17.16
C ASN A 32 -4.03 36.45 -17.95
N GLY A 33 -4.88 35.51 -17.53
CA GLY A 33 -5.04 34.21 -18.18
C GLY A 33 -3.95 33.17 -17.87
N LYS A 34 -2.89 33.53 -17.15
CA LYS A 34 -1.78 32.65 -16.73
C LYS A 34 -1.90 32.23 -15.28
N SER A 35 -1.48 31.01 -14.97
CA SER A 35 -1.42 30.44 -13.64
C SER A 35 -0.07 30.66 -12.98
N TYR A 36 -0.09 30.85 -11.67
CA TYR A 36 1.09 30.99 -10.82
C TYR A 36 0.92 30.14 -9.57
N LEU A 37 1.94 29.39 -9.16
CA LEU A 37 1.93 28.75 -7.85
C LEU A 37 2.48 29.75 -6.83
N VAL A 38 1.69 30.09 -5.83
CA VAL A 38 2.01 31.13 -4.85
C VAL A 38 2.12 30.49 -3.48
N THR A 39 3.19 30.85 -2.77
CA THR A 39 3.36 30.63 -1.34
C THR A 39 3.44 31.99 -0.63
N GLU A 40 3.46 32.02 0.69
CA GLU A 40 3.64 33.28 1.45
C GLU A 40 4.93 34.03 1.09
N LYS A 41 5.96 33.32 0.63
CA LYS A 41 7.30 33.88 0.38
C LYS A 41 7.59 34.08 -1.11
N GLU A 42 6.99 33.27 -1.97
CA GLU A 42 7.42 33.14 -3.36
C GLU A 42 6.23 32.95 -4.32
N LYS A 43 6.42 33.36 -5.58
CA LYS A 43 5.44 33.22 -6.67
C LYS A 43 6.14 32.62 -7.89
N PHE A 44 5.66 31.49 -8.37
CA PHE A 44 6.24 30.72 -9.48
C PHE A 44 5.33 30.72 -10.71
N GLY A 45 5.89 30.89 -11.90
CA GLY A 45 5.16 31.03 -13.16
C GLY A 45 5.73 32.16 -14.01
N PRO A 46 5.05 32.58 -15.10
CA PRO A 46 3.70 32.17 -15.52
C PRO A 46 3.62 30.79 -16.19
N PHE A 47 2.53 30.07 -15.92
CA PHE A 47 2.15 28.82 -16.57
C PHE A 47 0.77 28.95 -17.26
N ASP A 48 0.45 28.04 -18.17
CA ASP A 48 -0.89 27.89 -18.76
C ASP A 48 -1.80 27.01 -17.89
N ASP A 49 -1.23 26.09 -17.11
CA ASP A 49 -1.90 25.24 -16.12
C ASP A 49 -0.85 24.66 -15.13
N ILE A 50 -1.26 24.22 -13.95
CA ILE A 50 -0.38 23.67 -12.90
C ILE A 50 -1.04 22.42 -12.29
N ALA A 51 -0.37 21.27 -12.25
CA ALA A 51 -0.88 20.10 -11.53
C ALA A 51 -0.79 20.29 -10.01
N VAL A 52 -1.50 19.48 -9.22
CA VAL A 52 -1.42 19.52 -7.74
C VAL A 52 0.05 19.32 -7.31
N PRO A 53 0.61 20.20 -6.46
CA PRO A 53 1.95 20.02 -5.93
C PRO A 53 2.05 18.85 -4.96
N GLU A 54 3.19 18.16 -5.01
CA GLU A 54 3.57 17.03 -4.16
C GLU A 54 4.78 17.41 -3.29
N TYR A 55 4.92 16.77 -2.13
CA TYR A 55 5.92 17.14 -1.12
C TYR A 55 6.70 15.94 -0.64
N SER A 56 8.00 16.13 -0.46
CA SER A 56 8.81 15.13 0.24
C SER A 56 8.48 15.10 1.74
N PRO A 57 8.75 13.98 2.45
CA PRO A 57 8.62 13.93 3.90
C PRO A 57 9.31 15.11 4.60
N GLY A 58 8.56 15.83 5.44
CA GLY A 58 9.03 17.05 6.12
C GLY A 58 9.07 18.31 5.24
N GLY A 59 8.62 18.24 3.98
CA GLY A 59 8.45 19.39 3.09
C GLY A 59 9.74 20.00 2.53
N LYS A 60 10.84 19.23 2.50
CA LYS A 60 12.14 19.72 1.99
C LYS A 60 12.16 19.93 0.47
N ILE A 61 11.33 19.19 -0.27
CA ILE A 61 11.18 19.31 -1.72
C ILE A 61 9.71 19.60 -2.03
N ILE A 62 9.49 20.62 -2.87
CA ILE A 62 8.21 20.87 -3.53
C ILE A 62 8.36 20.49 -5.00
N ALA A 63 7.56 19.52 -5.45
CA ALA A 63 7.54 19.04 -6.82
C ALA A 63 6.16 19.25 -7.44
N TYR A 64 6.09 19.76 -8.65
CA TYR A 64 4.83 19.90 -9.36
C TYR A 64 5.04 19.87 -10.88
N ARG A 65 3.94 19.83 -11.62
CA ARG A 65 3.97 19.91 -13.09
C ARG A 65 3.34 21.22 -13.54
N GLY A 66 4.01 21.96 -14.42
CA GLY A 66 3.52 23.23 -14.98
C GLY A 66 3.45 23.15 -16.49
N LYS A 67 2.37 23.63 -17.09
CA LYS A 67 2.14 23.65 -18.54
C LYS A 67 2.59 25.00 -19.11
N ILE A 68 3.33 25.00 -20.22
CA ILE A 68 3.67 26.21 -21.00
C ILE A 68 3.39 25.93 -22.48
N GLY A 69 2.46 26.68 -23.07
CA GLY A 69 1.82 26.32 -24.33
C GLY A 69 1.11 24.97 -24.19
N ASP A 70 1.39 24.04 -25.11
CA ASP A 70 0.84 22.68 -25.09
C ASP A 70 1.75 21.65 -24.40
N ARG A 71 2.83 22.09 -23.76
CA ARG A 71 3.84 21.18 -23.20
C ARG A 71 3.89 21.27 -21.68
N TRP A 72 4.09 20.12 -21.05
CA TRP A 72 4.26 20.05 -19.61
C TRP A 72 5.73 20.04 -19.21
N TYR A 73 6.01 20.57 -18.03
CA TYR A 73 7.33 20.63 -17.41
C TYR A 73 7.21 20.12 -15.99
N ALA A 74 8.23 19.45 -15.47
CA ALA A 74 8.37 19.16 -14.05
C ALA A 74 9.09 20.34 -13.39
N ILE A 75 8.62 20.80 -12.24
CA ILE A 75 9.23 21.87 -11.47
C ILE A 75 9.56 21.31 -10.10
N ILE A 76 10.86 21.28 -9.76
CA ILE A 76 11.36 20.77 -8.49
C ILE A 76 12.11 21.92 -7.81
N ASN A 77 11.65 22.39 -6.65
CA ASN A 77 12.25 23.52 -5.93
C ASN A 77 12.56 24.72 -6.86
N ASN A 78 11.58 25.11 -7.68
CA ASN A 78 11.63 26.21 -8.64
C ASN A 78 12.51 25.99 -9.88
N GLU A 79 13.13 24.82 -10.02
CA GLU A 79 13.86 24.45 -11.22
C GLU A 79 12.93 23.76 -12.22
N GLN A 80 12.76 24.38 -13.40
CA GLN A 80 11.92 23.86 -14.48
C GLN A 80 12.70 22.86 -15.36
N GLN A 81 12.11 21.69 -15.59
CA GLN A 81 12.66 20.59 -16.40
C GLN A 81 11.65 20.16 -17.48
N GLY A 82 12.13 19.98 -18.72
CA GLY A 82 11.29 19.56 -19.84
C GLY A 82 11.52 20.40 -21.10
N PRO A 83 10.60 20.33 -22.08
CA PRO A 83 9.26 19.76 -21.99
C PRO A 83 9.26 18.23 -21.93
N TYR A 84 8.25 17.70 -21.24
CA TYR A 84 8.00 16.29 -21.10
C TYR A 84 6.55 15.93 -21.44
N ASN A 85 6.38 14.70 -21.93
CA ASN A 85 5.11 14.00 -21.94
C ASN A 85 5.11 13.05 -20.74
N PHE A 86 4.11 13.16 -19.88
CA PHE A 86 3.93 12.29 -18.74
C PHE A 86 2.90 11.23 -19.12
N GLU A 87 3.34 10.02 -19.47
CA GLU A 87 2.45 8.86 -19.66
C GLU A 87 2.50 7.97 -18.43
N GLY A 88 1.37 7.87 -17.73
CA GLY A 88 1.19 7.08 -16.51
C GLY A 88 0.00 7.59 -15.71
N PHE A 89 -1.10 6.84 -15.73
CA PHE A 89 -2.32 7.04 -14.92
C PHE A 89 -2.91 8.46 -14.90
N PHE A 90 -3.58 8.85 -15.99
CA PHE A 90 -4.72 9.77 -15.89
C PHE A 90 -5.93 9.03 -15.28
N ASP A 91 -5.79 8.43 -14.09
CA ASP A 91 -6.95 8.36 -13.21
C ASP A 91 -6.81 9.63 -12.36
N TYR A 92 -7.82 10.49 -12.39
CA TYR A 92 -7.89 11.75 -11.62
C TYR A 92 -7.93 11.49 -10.09
N ARG A 93 -7.39 10.35 -9.63
CA ARG A 93 -7.54 9.74 -8.30
C ARG A 93 -6.26 9.09 -7.74
N ASN A 94 -5.13 9.09 -8.47
CA ASN A 94 -3.84 8.69 -7.90
C ASN A 94 -2.93 9.93 -7.79
N GLU A 95 -2.64 10.30 -6.54
CA GLU A 95 -2.14 11.63 -6.16
C GLU A 95 -0.60 11.76 -6.17
N ASP A 96 0.15 10.69 -6.45
CA ASP A 96 1.62 10.69 -6.35
C ASP A 96 2.29 10.34 -7.70
N PHE A 97 2.88 11.33 -8.38
CA PHE A 97 3.70 11.15 -9.59
C PHE A 97 5.20 11.14 -9.26
N PHE A 98 5.59 11.81 -8.18
CA PHE A 98 6.97 11.92 -7.73
C PHE A 98 7.21 10.96 -6.56
N ASP A 99 8.20 10.08 -6.69
CA ASP A 99 8.63 9.22 -5.59
C ASP A 99 9.71 9.91 -4.77
N PHE A 100 9.50 10.01 -3.46
CA PHE A 100 10.43 10.65 -2.54
C PHE A 100 11.14 9.64 -1.63
N ALA A 101 12.43 9.87 -1.37
CA ALA A 101 13.12 9.19 -0.28
C ALA A 101 12.51 9.62 1.08
N PRO A 102 12.44 8.73 2.09
CA PRO A 102 11.96 9.05 3.44
C PRO A 102 12.74 10.15 4.17
N ASP A 103 14.00 10.40 3.81
CA ASP A 103 14.78 11.52 4.35
C ASP A 103 14.34 12.89 3.81
N GLY A 104 13.49 12.87 2.77
CA GLY A 104 12.94 14.04 2.10
C GLY A 104 13.91 14.71 1.12
N GLU A 105 15.07 14.12 0.86
CA GLU A 105 16.18 14.79 0.13
C GLU A 105 16.31 14.35 -1.33
N THR A 106 15.68 13.25 -1.72
CA THR A 106 15.74 12.74 -3.09
C THR A 106 14.34 12.57 -3.67
N VAL A 107 14.16 13.03 -4.90
CA VAL A 107 12.96 12.82 -5.71
C VAL A 107 13.31 12.08 -7.00
N THR A 108 12.49 11.10 -7.37
CA THR A 108 12.60 10.36 -8.63
C THR A 108 11.28 10.36 -9.38
N TYR A 109 11.37 10.38 -10.71
CA TYR A 109 10.21 10.21 -11.59
C TYR A 109 10.65 9.73 -12.96
N SER A 110 9.71 9.25 -13.76
CA SER A 110 9.93 8.94 -15.16
C SER A 110 9.13 9.84 -16.08
N ALA A 111 9.72 10.23 -17.21
CA ALA A 111 9.10 11.14 -18.15
C ALA A 111 9.51 10.83 -19.59
N TYR A 112 8.64 11.13 -20.55
CA TYR A 112 8.96 11.01 -21.97
C TYR A 112 9.38 12.36 -22.54
N SER A 113 10.37 12.36 -23.43
CA SER A 113 10.78 13.54 -24.19
C SER A 113 11.03 13.09 -25.62
N ASN A 114 10.36 13.70 -26.60
CA ASN A 114 10.40 13.31 -28.01
C ASN A 114 10.09 11.82 -28.24
N GLY A 115 9.10 11.28 -27.52
CA GLY A 115 8.67 9.87 -27.64
C GLY A 115 9.59 8.85 -26.99
N GLN A 116 10.66 9.29 -26.30
CA GLN A 116 11.60 8.42 -25.61
C GLN A 116 11.50 8.59 -24.10
N LYS A 117 11.57 7.49 -23.35
CA LYS A 117 11.44 7.50 -21.89
C LYS A 117 12.79 7.75 -21.20
N TYR A 118 12.73 8.53 -20.13
CA TYR A 118 13.84 8.89 -19.27
C TYR A 118 13.50 8.60 -17.80
N CYS A 119 14.52 8.28 -17.02
CA CYS A 119 14.45 8.29 -15.56
C CYS A 119 15.10 9.59 -15.06
N ILE A 120 14.49 10.27 -14.10
CA ILE A 120 15.00 11.52 -13.53
C ILE A 120 15.20 11.32 -12.03
N VAL A 121 16.36 11.76 -11.53
CA VAL A 121 16.71 11.77 -10.10
C VAL A 121 17.23 13.17 -9.78
N ASN A 122 16.59 13.91 -8.87
CA ASN A 122 17.01 15.28 -8.47
C ASN A 122 17.38 16.17 -9.68
N ASN A 123 16.46 16.35 -10.63
CA ASN A 123 16.64 17.12 -11.87
C ASN A 123 17.68 16.57 -12.87
N LYS A 124 18.40 15.49 -12.55
CA LYS A 124 19.33 14.84 -13.46
C LYS A 124 18.61 13.80 -14.32
N LYS A 125 18.63 14.02 -15.64
CA LYS A 125 17.96 13.19 -16.65
C LYS A 125 18.84 12.06 -17.15
N TYR A 126 18.32 10.83 -17.13
CA TYR A 126 18.99 9.61 -17.59
C TYR A 126 18.19 8.89 -18.67
N GLY A 127 18.88 8.39 -19.70
CA GLY A 127 18.28 7.82 -20.90
C GLY A 127 18.67 8.64 -22.15
N PRO A 128 17.92 8.52 -23.26
CA PRO A 128 16.69 7.73 -23.41
C PRO A 128 16.95 6.23 -23.24
N TYR A 129 15.99 5.49 -22.70
CA TYR A 129 16.08 4.05 -22.57
C TYR A 129 15.13 3.34 -23.53
N GLU A 130 15.60 2.26 -24.17
CA GLU A 130 14.79 1.35 -24.98
C GLU A 130 13.87 0.47 -24.10
N GLU A 131 14.42 -0.02 -22.98
CA GLU A 131 13.73 -0.86 -21.99
C GLU A 131 13.95 -0.32 -20.57
N PRO A 132 13.27 0.78 -20.18
CA PRO A 132 13.44 1.40 -18.87
C PRO A 132 12.79 0.57 -17.76
N VAL A 133 13.50 0.43 -16.65
CA VAL A 133 12.93 0.04 -15.34
C VAL A 133 12.71 1.31 -14.53
N GLU A 134 11.54 1.44 -13.91
CA GLU A 134 11.17 2.60 -13.08
C GLU A 134 12.22 2.83 -11.98
N PRO A 135 12.51 4.10 -11.64
CA PRO A 135 13.38 4.39 -10.52
C PRO A 135 12.76 3.89 -9.21
N THR A 136 13.61 3.38 -8.32
CA THR A 136 13.21 2.95 -6.97
C THR A 136 14.33 3.24 -5.98
N PHE A 137 14.13 2.96 -4.70
CA PHE A 137 15.09 3.24 -3.64
C PHE A 137 15.61 1.95 -3.01
N ILE A 138 16.94 1.76 -3.02
CA ILE A 138 17.60 0.70 -2.24
C ILE A 138 17.73 1.18 -0.79
N HIS A 139 17.32 0.34 0.16
CA HIS A 139 17.20 0.66 1.59
C HIS A 139 16.40 1.95 1.86
N ASN A 140 15.42 2.24 1.00
CA ASN A 140 14.63 3.46 1.03
C ASN A 140 15.51 4.73 1.08
N LYS A 141 16.67 4.76 0.41
CA LYS A 141 17.56 5.94 0.43
C LYS A 141 18.29 6.17 -0.88
N ILE A 142 18.86 5.11 -1.46
CA ILE A 142 19.72 5.24 -2.64
C ILE A 142 18.87 5.03 -3.88
N ALA A 143 18.69 6.07 -4.69
CA ALA A 143 17.99 5.98 -5.96
C ALA A 143 18.69 4.99 -6.89
N PHE A 144 17.91 4.11 -7.52
CA PHE A 144 18.37 3.12 -8.48
C PHE A 144 17.44 3.08 -9.68
N HIS A 145 18.00 3.03 -10.88
CA HIS A 145 17.26 2.73 -12.11
C HIS A 145 18.17 2.02 -13.11
N LYS A 146 17.57 1.36 -14.11
CA LYS A 146 18.31 0.73 -15.21
C LYS A 146 17.53 0.78 -16.52
N GLY A 147 18.25 0.68 -17.63
CA GLY A 147 17.63 0.59 -18.96
C GLY A 147 18.65 0.37 -20.05
N LYS A 148 18.15 0.00 -21.24
CA LYS A 148 18.98 -0.24 -22.44
C LYS A 148 19.25 1.03 -23.24
N ILE A 149 20.49 1.19 -23.72
CA ILE A 149 20.91 2.19 -24.70
C ILE A 149 21.72 1.43 -25.77
N ASP A 150 21.33 1.54 -27.03
CA ASP A 150 21.94 0.86 -28.18
C ASP A 150 22.03 -0.67 -27.96
N GLY A 151 20.94 -1.27 -27.46
CA GLY A 151 20.85 -2.69 -27.15
C GLY A 151 21.65 -3.17 -25.93
N GLN A 152 22.36 -2.28 -25.22
CA GLN A 152 23.17 -2.61 -24.05
C GLN A 152 22.57 -2.07 -22.77
N TRP A 153 22.62 -2.85 -21.69
CA TRP A 153 22.13 -2.43 -20.39
C TRP A 153 23.07 -1.47 -19.69
N TYR A 154 22.46 -0.46 -19.07
CA TYR A 154 23.08 0.46 -18.14
C TYR A 154 22.28 0.49 -16.84
N MET A 155 22.98 0.63 -15.73
CA MET A 155 22.41 0.76 -14.39
C MET A 155 22.98 2.02 -13.73
N VAL A 156 22.17 2.73 -12.98
CA VAL A 156 22.61 3.87 -12.16
C VAL A 156 22.19 3.62 -10.72
N ILE A 157 23.13 3.80 -9.79
CA ILE A 157 22.91 3.70 -8.34
C ILE A 157 23.50 4.96 -7.71
N GLY A 158 22.64 5.81 -7.15
CA GLY A 158 23.01 7.18 -6.77
C GLY A 158 23.60 7.93 -7.97
N ASP A 159 24.87 8.30 -7.88
CA ASP A 159 25.60 8.96 -8.97
C ASP A 159 26.44 8.03 -9.84
N LYS A 160 26.53 6.74 -9.50
CA LYS A 160 27.40 5.79 -10.20
C LYS A 160 26.65 5.14 -11.37
N LYS A 161 27.10 5.42 -12.59
CA LYS A 161 26.65 4.74 -13.83
C LYS A 161 27.51 3.50 -14.10
N ILE A 162 26.86 2.38 -14.38
CA ILE A 162 27.42 1.05 -14.65
C ILE A 162 26.92 0.59 -16.04
N GLY A 163 27.77 -0.10 -16.79
CA GLY A 163 27.54 -0.48 -18.18
C GLY A 163 28.51 0.21 -19.16
N PRO A 164 28.47 -0.11 -20.46
CA PRO A 164 27.53 -1.04 -21.09
C PRO A 164 27.80 -2.51 -20.75
N HIS A 165 26.73 -3.30 -20.58
CA HIS A 165 26.79 -4.76 -20.47
C HIS A 165 25.67 -5.40 -21.29
N GLN A 166 25.85 -6.67 -21.71
CA GLN A 166 24.82 -7.42 -22.43
C GLN A 166 23.56 -7.63 -21.57
N ASP A 167 23.74 -7.71 -20.25
CA ASP A 167 22.68 -7.76 -19.25
C ASP A 167 23.21 -7.30 -17.89
N ILE A 168 22.33 -6.80 -17.02
CA ILE A 168 22.62 -6.38 -15.65
C ILE A 168 21.47 -6.80 -14.72
N GLY A 169 21.81 -7.53 -13.66
CA GLY A 169 20.88 -7.94 -12.60
C GLY A 169 20.42 -6.78 -11.70
N TYR A 170 19.61 -7.09 -10.69
CA TYR A 170 19.27 -6.10 -9.66
C TYR A 170 20.41 -6.03 -8.63
N PRO A 171 20.78 -4.82 -8.17
CA PRO A 171 21.81 -4.67 -7.15
C PRO A 171 21.29 -5.04 -5.76
N ASN A 172 22.19 -5.57 -4.94
CA ASN A 172 22.01 -5.71 -3.50
C ASN A 172 23.11 -4.91 -2.79
N ILE A 173 22.79 -4.26 -1.69
CA ILE A 173 23.73 -3.44 -0.90
C ILE A 173 23.76 -4.01 0.51
N SER A 174 24.93 -4.07 1.14
CA SER A 174 25.02 -4.46 2.56
C SER A 174 24.22 -3.48 3.44
N PRO A 175 23.72 -3.90 4.61
CA PRO A 175 22.96 -3.02 5.50
C PRO A 175 23.72 -1.76 5.94
N ASP A 176 25.04 -1.80 6.00
CA ASP A 176 25.90 -0.65 6.30
C ASP A 176 26.20 0.25 5.07
N GLY A 177 25.68 -0.10 3.90
CA GLY A 177 25.82 0.66 2.65
C GLY A 177 27.15 0.48 1.92
N LYS A 178 28.08 -0.35 2.41
CA LYS A 178 29.47 -0.37 1.91
C LYS A 178 29.74 -1.38 0.80
N ILE A 179 29.03 -2.49 0.77
CA ILE A 179 29.23 -3.57 -0.19
C ILE A 179 28.08 -3.54 -1.18
N LEU A 180 28.38 -3.25 -2.45
CA LEU A 180 27.43 -3.34 -3.55
C LEU A 180 27.73 -4.62 -4.34
N ALA A 181 26.73 -5.49 -4.48
CA ALA A 181 26.80 -6.73 -5.25
C ALA A 181 25.77 -6.74 -6.39
N TYR A 182 26.18 -7.08 -7.61
CA TYR A 182 25.28 -7.19 -8.77
C TYR A 182 25.87 -8.07 -9.87
N GLN A 183 25.02 -8.65 -10.71
CA GLN A 183 25.47 -9.44 -11.85
C GLN A 183 25.55 -8.61 -13.12
N VAL A 184 26.53 -8.94 -13.96
CA VAL A 184 26.64 -8.41 -15.31
C VAL A 184 26.92 -9.55 -16.29
N LYS A 185 26.39 -9.44 -17.51
CA LYS A 185 26.68 -10.37 -18.59
C LYS A 185 27.62 -9.72 -19.62
N MET A 186 28.72 -10.41 -19.92
CA MET A 186 29.76 -9.99 -20.86
C MET A 186 30.20 -11.21 -21.67
N ASP A 187 30.28 -11.06 -22.99
CA ASP A 187 30.71 -12.13 -23.91
C ASP A 187 29.96 -13.47 -23.72
N GLY A 188 28.65 -13.38 -23.45
CA GLY A 188 27.79 -14.55 -23.26
C GLY A 188 27.85 -15.18 -21.86
N LEU A 189 28.77 -14.74 -21.01
CA LEU A 189 28.99 -15.27 -19.65
C LEU A 189 28.62 -14.25 -18.59
N TRP A 190 28.24 -14.75 -17.42
CA TRP A 190 27.90 -13.93 -16.27
C TRP A 190 29.07 -13.73 -15.33
N PHE A 191 29.13 -12.55 -14.72
CA PHE A 191 30.10 -12.17 -13.70
C PHE A 191 29.36 -11.53 -12.52
N LEU A 192 29.85 -11.78 -11.32
CA LEU A 192 29.45 -11.05 -10.13
C LEU A 192 30.40 -9.88 -9.91
N MET A 193 29.84 -8.69 -9.72
CA MET A 193 30.57 -7.50 -9.32
C MET A 193 30.34 -7.27 -7.84
N VAL A 194 31.40 -7.18 -7.04
CA VAL A 194 31.34 -6.92 -5.60
C VAL A 194 32.28 -5.76 -5.28
N GLY A 195 31.72 -4.58 -5.04
CA GLY A 195 32.51 -3.35 -4.94
C GLY A 195 33.29 -3.09 -6.23
N ASN A 196 34.61 -3.29 -6.19
CA ASN A 196 35.51 -3.16 -7.35
C ASN A 196 36.01 -4.52 -7.89
N GLU A 197 35.63 -5.62 -7.26
CA GLU A 197 36.04 -6.96 -7.66
C GLU A 197 35.09 -7.53 -8.71
N LYS A 198 35.65 -8.25 -9.68
CA LYS A 198 34.92 -8.98 -10.72
C LYS A 198 35.19 -10.48 -10.54
N ILE A 199 34.15 -11.24 -10.27
CA ILE A 199 34.21 -12.67 -9.96
C ILE A 199 33.47 -13.47 -11.03
N GLY A 200 34.09 -14.54 -11.52
CA GLY A 200 33.60 -15.35 -12.66
C GLY A 200 34.74 -15.72 -13.63
N PRO A 201 34.45 -16.17 -14.85
CA PRO A 201 33.12 -16.23 -15.50
C PRO A 201 32.25 -17.41 -15.05
N TYR A 202 30.94 -17.26 -15.23
CA TYR A 202 29.93 -18.28 -14.97
C TYR A 202 28.98 -18.46 -16.17
N GLN A 203 28.45 -19.67 -16.37
CA GLN A 203 27.42 -19.93 -17.38
C GLN A 203 26.09 -19.28 -16.99
N GLU A 204 25.74 -19.37 -15.71
CA GLU A 204 24.57 -18.76 -15.07
C GLU A 204 24.93 -18.35 -13.64
N ILE A 205 24.22 -17.37 -13.11
CA ILE A 205 24.40 -16.88 -11.74
C ILE A 205 23.03 -16.48 -11.15
N GLY A 206 22.79 -16.81 -9.89
CA GLY A 206 21.61 -16.37 -9.14
C GLY A 206 21.80 -15.00 -8.50
N TYR A 207 20.71 -14.40 -8.00
CA TYR A 207 20.73 -13.16 -7.22
C TYR A 207 21.73 -13.23 -6.05
N PRO A 208 22.51 -12.17 -5.78
CA PRO A 208 23.48 -12.20 -4.70
C PRO A 208 22.79 -11.74 -3.42
N ASP A 209 23.12 -12.37 -2.31
CA ASP A 209 22.60 -11.94 -1.02
C ASP A 209 23.73 -11.65 -0.04
N ILE A 210 23.54 -10.64 0.80
CA ILE A 210 24.53 -10.24 1.80
C ILE A 210 23.87 -10.46 3.15
N SER A 211 24.54 -11.22 4.03
CA SER A 211 24.03 -11.49 5.36
C SER A 211 23.66 -10.20 6.10
N PRO A 212 22.69 -10.22 7.02
CA PRO A 212 22.27 -9.02 7.76
C PRO A 212 23.38 -8.34 8.56
N ASP A 213 24.43 -9.06 8.94
CA ASP A 213 25.62 -8.48 9.58
C ASP A 213 26.63 -7.85 8.59
N GLY A 214 26.34 -7.94 7.29
CA GLY A 214 27.12 -7.37 6.19
C GLY A 214 28.36 -8.17 5.81
N LYS A 215 28.62 -9.35 6.38
CA LYS A 215 29.93 -10.03 6.27
C LYS A 215 30.00 -11.18 5.27
N THR A 216 28.89 -11.87 5.05
CA THR A 216 28.85 -13.07 4.22
C THR A 216 28.06 -12.79 2.95
N LEU A 217 28.76 -12.76 1.81
CA LEU A 217 28.13 -12.76 0.49
C LEU A 217 27.77 -14.19 0.09
N THR A 218 26.54 -14.42 -0.36
CA THR A 218 26.09 -15.69 -0.91
C THR A 218 25.56 -15.52 -2.33
N TYR A 219 25.83 -16.49 -3.20
CA TYR A 219 25.26 -16.54 -4.53
C TYR A 219 25.39 -17.95 -5.11
N ARG A 220 24.53 -18.27 -6.08
CA ARG A 220 24.58 -19.54 -6.82
C ARG A 220 25.24 -19.30 -8.17
N ALA A 221 26.15 -20.15 -8.58
CA ALA A 221 26.84 -20.04 -9.86
C ALA A 221 26.89 -21.39 -10.57
N LYS A 222 26.71 -21.37 -11.89
CA LYS A 222 26.76 -22.56 -12.74
C LYS A 222 28.07 -22.60 -13.53
N MET A 223 28.80 -23.69 -13.37
CA MET A 223 30.10 -23.97 -14.01
C MET A 223 30.09 -25.40 -14.51
N ASP A 224 30.54 -25.63 -15.74
CA ASP A 224 30.60 -26.95 -16.38
C ASP A 224 29.26 -27.74 -16.29
N GLY A 225 28.13 -27.03 -16.42
CA GLY A 225 26.78 -27.60 -16.36
C GLY A 225 26.26 -27.89 -14.96
N LEU A 226 27.06 -27.67 -13.91
CA LEU A 226 26.71 -27.97 -12.52
C LEU A 226 26.60 -26.69 -11.69
N TRP A 227 25.71 -26.70 -10.71
CA TRP A 227 25.49 -25.59 -9.79
C TRP A 227 26.37 -25.70 -8.55
N PHE A 228 26.84 -24.54 -8.08
CA PHE A 228 27.61 -24.36 -6.86
C PHE A 228 27.00 -23.23 -6.05
N LEU A 229 27.01 -23.39 -4.73
CA LEU A 229 26.72 -22.32 -3.78
C LEU A 229 28.03 -21.70 -3.31
N MET A 230 28.15 -20.40 -3.49
CA MET A 230 29.28 -19.61 -3.05
C MET A 230 28.89 -18.93 -1.74
N VAL A 231 29.69 -19.10 -0.69
CA VAL A 231 29.45 -18.52 0.64
C VAL A 231 30.74 -17.91 1.14
N GLY A 232 30.84 -16.58 1.05
CA GLY A 232 32.12 -15.89 1.21
C GLY A 232 33.16 -16.44 0.24
N ASN A 233 34.22 -17.05 0.77
CA ASN A 233 35.29 -17.67 -0.01
C ASN A 233 35.10 -19.18 -0.24
N GLU A 234 34.06 -19.77 0.33
CA GLU A 234 33.78 -21.19 0.21
C GLU A 234 32.94 -21.50 -1.02
N LYS A 235 33.29 -22.60 -1.70
CA LYS A 235 32.57 -23.15 -2.85
C LYS A 235 31.99 -24.51 -2.48
N ILE A 236 30.67 -24.60 -2.44
CA ILE A 236 29.92 -25.79 -2.01
C ILE A 236 29.21 -26.40 -3.23
N GLY A 237 29.37 -27.71 -3.42
CA GLY A 237 28.88 -28.45 -4.61
C GLY A 237 29.92 -29.46 -5.11
N PRO A 238 29.78 -30.01 -6.32
CA PRO A 238 28.79 -29.65 -7.36
C PRO A 238 27.40 -30.28 -7.15
N TYR A 239 26.37 -29.62 -7.71
CA TYR A 239 24.98 -30.08 -7.71
C TYR A 239 24.36 -30.07 -9.11
N GLN A 240 23.44 -31.00 -9.39
CA GLN A 240 22.73 -31.06 -10.68
C GLN A 240 21.79 -29.86 -10.85
N GLU A 241 21.06 -29.53 -9.78
CA GLU A 241 20.17 -28.38 -9.67
C GLU A 241 20.23 -27.82 -8.25
N MET A 242 19.92 -26.53 -8.10
CA MET A 242 19.82 -25.87 -6.80
C MET A 242 18.53 -25.07 -6.70
N GLY A 243 17.84 -25.22 -5.58
CA GLY A 243 16.62 -24.48 -5.26
C GLY A 243 16.92 -23.20 -4.48
N TYR A 244 15.97 -22.80 -3.62
CA TYR A 244 16.11 -21.65 -2.74
C TYR A 244 17.28 -21.85 -1.76
N SER A 245 17.99 -20.77 -1.45
CA SER A 245 19.05 -20.72 -0.44
C SER A 245 18.87 -19.47 0.40
N ASP A 246 19.15 -19.59 1.70
CA ASP A 246 19.02 -18.50 2.67
C ASP A 246 20.08 -18.64 3.77
N ILE A 247 20.43 -17.53 4.42
CA ILE A 247 21.38 -17.48 5.53
C ILE A 247 20.70 -16.89 6.75
N SER A 248 20.86 -17.55 7.91
CA SER A 248 20.27 -17.06 9.16
C SER A 248 20.71 -15.63 9.50
N LEU A 249 19.89 -14.92 10.28
CA LEU A 249 20.15 -13.52 10.67
C LEU A 249 21.52 -13.30 11.32
N ASP A 250 22.04 -14.31 12.03
CA ASP A 250 23.36 -14.27 12.66
C ASP A 250 24.51 -14.62 11.70
N GLY A 251 24.22 -14.91 10.44
CA GLY A 251 25.17 -15.23 9.39
C GLY A 251 25.77 -16.64 9.47
N LYS A 252 25.28 -17.52 10.34
CA LYS A 252 25.95 -18.80 10.66
C LYS A 252 25.32 -20.05 10.06
N THR A 253 24.01 -20.05 9.87
CA THR A 253 23.27 -21.23 9.42
C THR A 253 22.85 -21.01 7.98
N LEU A 254 23.47 -21.77 7.07
CA LEU A 254 23.12 -21.79 5.67
C LEU A 254 22.02 -22.84 5.44
N THR A 255 20.94 -22.45 4.77
CA THR A 255 19.90 -23.37 4.34
C THR A 255 19.82 -23.37 2.82
N TYR A 256 19.78 -24.55 2.21
CA TYR A 256 19.62 -24.64 0.76
C TYR A 256 19.09 -26.00 0.31
N GLN A 257 18.48 -25.97 -0.88
CA GLN A 257 18.01 -27.17 -1.57
C GLN A 257 18.98 -27.52 -2.69
N ALA A 258 19.37 -28.79 -2.75
CA ALA A 258 20.25 -29.27 -3.81
C ALA A 258 19.75 -30.62 -4.35
N LYS A 259 19.89 -30.80 -5.67
CA LYS A 259 19.59 -32.06 -6.34
C LYS A 259 20.87 -32.82 -6.63
N MET A 260 20.93 -34.05 -6.14
CA MET A 260 22.05 -34.99 -6.26
C MET A 260 21.50 -36.35 -6.63
N ASP A 261 22.10 -37.02 -7.62
CA ASP A 261 21.68 -38.34 -8.09
C ASP A 261 20.18 -38.43 -8.42
N GLY A 262 19.62 -37.35 -8.99
CA GLY A 262 18.21 -37.25 -9.37
C GLY A 262 17.22 -36.99 -8.23
N GLN A 263 17.69 -36.88 -6.98
CA GLN A 263 16.87 -36.66 -5.79
C GLN A 263 17.18 -35.32 -5.13
N TRP A 264 16.17 -34.71 -4.49
CA TRP A 264 16.33 -33.47 -3.76
C TRP A 264 16.72 -33.71 -2.31
N TYR A 265 17.57 -32.82 -1.78
CA TYR A 265 18.00 -32.81 -0.39
C TYR A 265 17.85 -31.41 0.18
N MET A 266 17.45 -31.32 1.45
CA MET A 266 17.50 -30.09 2.23
C MET A 266 18.75 -30.10 3.09
N ILE A 267 19.57 -29.06 2.98
CA ILE A 267 20.79 -28.88 3.76
C ILE A 267 20.58 -27.70 4.71
N ILE A 268 20.86 -27.91 6.00
CA ILE A 268 20.73 -26.91 7.08
C ILE A 268 22.03 -26.96 7.89
N GLY A 269 22.90 -25.97 7.71
CA GLY A 269 24.28 -26.05 8.19
C GLY A 269 24.95 -27.31 7.65
N ASP A 270 25.45 -28.16 8.55
CA ASP A 270 26.09 -29.44 8.19
C ASP A 270 25.11 -30.60 8.02
N LYS A 271 23.83 -30.41 8.36
CA LYS A 271 22.83 -31.47 8.32
C LYS A 271 22.22 -31.59 6.94
N LYS A 272 22.46 -32.73 6.27
CA LYS A 272 21.80 -33.12 5.02
C LYS A 272 20.62 -34.05 5.30
N THR A 273 19.45 -33.73 4.76
CA THR A 273 18.22 -34.54 4.90
C THR A 273 17.60 -34.83 3.53
N GLY A 274 17.00 -36.02 3.39
CA GLY A 274 16.58 -36.61 2.12
C GLY A 274 17.01 -38.09 2.03
N PRO A 275 16.88 -38.74 0.86
CA PRO A 275 16.42 -38.19 -0.42
C PRO A 275 14.92 -37.89 -0.44
N TYR A 276 14.54 -36.84 -1.17
CA TYR A 276 13.15 -36.46 -1.42
C TYR A 276 12.88 -36.37 -2.91
N GLN A 277 11.66 -36.71 -3.33
CA GLN A 277 11.21 -36.55 -4.71
C GLN A 277 11.06 -35.07 -5.07
N GLU A 278 10.54 -34.27 -4.13
CA GLU A 278 10.33 -32.83 -4.26
C GLU A 278 10.46 -32.16 -2.88
N ILE A 279 10.83 -30.88 -2.86
CA ILE A 279 10.89 -30.05 -1.66
C ILE A 279 10.17 -28.73 -1.96
N GLY A 280 9.26 -28.30 -1.09
CA GLY A 280 8.63 -26.98 -1.17
C GLY A 280 9.49 -25.88 -0.56
N TYR A 281 9.08 -24.62 -0.72
CA TYR A 281 9.79 -23.49 -0.12
C TYR A 281 9.90 -23.63 1.41
N PRO A 282 11.11 -23.47 1.98
CA PRO A 282 11.26 -23.42 3.42
C PRO A 282 10.73 -22.11 3.98
N ASN A 283 10.35 -22.12 5.25
CA ASN A 283 9.96 -20.95 6.02
C ASN A 283 10.61 -21.02 7.40
N ILE A 284 11.22 -19.92 7.84
CA ILE A 284 11.80 -19.79 9.17
C ILE A 284 10.78 -19.03 10.05
N SER A 285 10.54 -19.53 11.25
CA SER A 285 9.67 -18.86 12.22
C SER A 285 10.15 -17.43 12.52
N PRO A 286 9.25 -16.51 12.92
CA PRO A 286 9.63 -15.12 13.19
C PRO A 286 10.72 -14.95 14.27
N ASP A 287 10.84 -15.87 15.22
CA ASP A 287 11.91 -15.88 16.23
C ASP A 287 13.26 -16.45 15.72
N GLY A 288 13.31 -16.88 14.46
CA GLY A 288 14.49 -17.43 13.80
C GLY A 288 14.84 -18.88 14.14
N LYS A 289 14.04 -19.58 14.97
CA LYS A 289 14.46 -20.86 15.57
C LYS A 289 13.91 -22.11 14.89
N THR A 290 12.76 -22.01 14.22
CA THR A 290 12.06 -23.16 13.67
C THR A 290 12.01 -23.07 12.16
N LEU A 291 12.74 -23.95 11.48
CA LEU A 291 12.60 -24.15 10.05
C LEU A 291 11.45 -25.11 9.76
N THR A 292 10.55 -24.71 8.87
CA THR A 292 9.51 -25.57 8.31
C THR A 292 9.66 -25.70 6.81
N TYR A 293 9.40 -26.89 6.27
CA TYR A 293 9.33 -27.11 4.84
C TYR A 293 8.50 -28.37 4.55
N ARG A 294 7.98 -28.49 3.34
CA ARG A 294 7.33 -29.72 2.90
C ARG A 294 8.26 -30.55 2.02
N ALA A 295 8.24 -31.86 2.19
CA ALA A 295 9.02 -32.81 1.40
C ALA A 295 8.13 -33.95 0.91
N LYS A 296 8.38 -34.40 -0.32
CA LYS A 296 7.62 -35.50 -0.93
C LYS A 296 8.42 -36.79 -0.91
N MET A 297 7.87 -37.83 -0.29
CA MET A 297 8.45 -39.16 -0.14
C MET A 297 7.38 -40.20 -0.46
N ASP A 298 7.72 -41.22 -1.24
CA ASP A 298 6.81 -42.31 -1.60
C ASP A 298 5.45 -41.83 -2.15
N GLY A 299 5.43 -40.71 -2.89
CA GLY A 299 4.22 -40.12 -3.46
C GLY A 299 3.38 -39.26 -2.52
N TYR A 300 3.73 -39.18 -1.23
CA TYR A 300 3.02 -38.39 -0.22
C TYR A 300 3.82 -37.18 0.24
N TRP A 301 3.12 -36.13 0.68
CA TRP A 301 3.73 -34.96 1.28
C TRP A 301 3.85 -35.10 2.79
N TYR A 302 4.98 -34.64 3.32
CA TYR A 302 5.27 -34.57 4.74
C TYR A 302 5.66 -33.14 5.09
N LEU A 303 5.23 -32.69 6.26
CA LEU A 303 5.67 -31.43 6.85
C LEU A 303 6.84 -31.69 7.79
N MET A 304 7.95 -31.04 7.51
CA MET A 304 9.18 -31.08 8.29
C MET A 304 9.21 -29.85 9.20
N VAL A 305 9.37 -30.05 10.50
CA VAL A 305 9.38 -28.98 11.52
C VAL A 305 10.55 -29.22 12.46
N GLY A 306 11.65 -28.50 12.24
CA GLY A 306 12.93 -28.83 12.88
C GLY A 306 13.31 -30.29 12.60
N ASP A 307 13.43 -31.09 13.66
CA ASP A 307 13.76 -32.52 13.58
C ASP A 307 12.54 -33.45 13.47
N LYS A 308 11.33 -32.89 13.49
CA LYS A 308 10.08 -33.68 13.42
C LYS A 308 9.58 -33.79 11.99
N THR A 309 9.12 -34.99 11.64
CA THR A 309 8.42 -35.28 10.39
C THR A 309 6.96 -35.58 10.70
N ILE A 310 6.05 -34.89 10.04
CA ILE A 310 4.59 -34.98 10.26
C ILE A 310 3.92 -35.36 8.94
N GLY A 311 3.10 -36.41 8.96
CA GLY A 311 2.47 -37.00 7.77
C GLY A 311 2.39 -38.52 7.89
N PRO A 312 2.09 -39.26 6.80
CA PRO A 312 1.91 -38.79 5.42
C PRO A 312 0.60 -38.04 5.17
N TYR A 313 0.62 -37.14 4.19
CA TYR A 313 -0.56 -36.43 3.68
C TYR A 313 -0.63 -36.51 2.15
N GLU A 314 -1.85 -36.42 1.59
CA GLU A 314 -2.03 -36.26 0.14
C GLU A 314 -1.44 -34.92 -0.34
N ASP A 315 -1.55 -33.89 0.49
CA ASP A 315 -0.93 -32.57 0.30
C ASP A 315 -0.80 -31.86 1.66
N VAL A 316 0.18 -30.96 1.78
CA VAL A 316 0.37 -30.09 2.94
C VAL A 316 0.78 -28.69 2.50
N ARG A 317 0.14 -27.67 3.07
CA ARG A 317 0.27 -26.27 2.64
C ARG A 317 0.31 -25.30 3.80
N TYR A 318 0.91 -24.15 3.53
CA TYR A 318 0.95 -22.96 4.38
C TYR A 318 1.32 -23.24 5.85
N PRO A 319 2.41 -23.98 6.14
CA PRO A 319 2.89 -24.09 7.50
C PRO A 319 3.27 -22.71 8.04
N ASP A 320 2.88 -22.44 9.28
CA ASP A 320 3.14 -21.19 9.98
C ASP A 320 3.38 -21.49 11.46
N VAL A 321 4.34 -20.79 12.06
CA VAL A 321 4.69 -20.94 13.48
C VAL A 321 4.41 -19.61 14.15
N SER A 322 3.61 -19.63 15.23
CA SER A 322 3.30 -18.44 16.01
C SER A 322 4.56 -17.69 16.47
N LEU A 323 4.45 -16.38 16.69
CA LEU A 323 5.57 -15.53 17.14
C LEU A 323 6.29 -16.05 18.40
N ASP A 324 5.57 -16.72 19.29
CA ASP A 324 6.12 -17.31 20.52
C ASP A 324 6.79 -18.68 20.30
N GLY A 325 6.77 -19.20 19.07
CA GLY A 325 7.37 -20.47 18.66
C GLY A 325 6.59 -21.71 19.08
N LYS A 326 5.39 -21.58 19.68
CA LYS A 326 4.71 -22.71 20.35
C LYS A 326 3.63 -23.37 19.52
N THR A 327 2.98 -22.63 18.63
CA THR A 327 1.80 -23.10 17.90
C THR A 327 2.12 -23.23 16.42
N LEU A 328 2.11 -24.46 15.93
CA LEU A 328 2.21 -24.77 14.51
C LEU A 328 0.80 -24.79 13.90
N THR A 329 0.59 -24.03 12.83
CA THR A 329 -0.64 -24.09 12.03
C THR A 329 -0.33 -24.50 10.59
N TYR A 330 -1.11 -25.42 10.02
CA TYR A 330 -0.96 -25.86 8.64
C TYR A 330 -2.26 -26.46 8.09
N GLN A 331 -2.33 -26.54 6.77
CA GLN A 331 -3.42 -27.24 6.06
C GLN A 331 -2.92 -28.58 5.56
N ALA A 332 -3.64 -29.65 5.85
CA ALA A 332 -3.32 -31.01 5.39
C ALA A 332 -4.50 -31.65 4.69
N LYS A 333 -4.24 -32.35 3.58
CA LYS A 333 -5.24 -33.10 2.85
C LYS A 333 -5.16 -34.59 3.16
N MET A 334 -6.27 -35.17 3.60
CA MET A 334 -6.42 -36.57 4.02
C MET A 334 -7.78 -37.09 3.55
N ASP A 335 -7.82 -38.28 2.97
CA ASP A 335 -9.04 -38.94 2.49
C ASP A 335 -9.87 -38.05 1.55
N GLY A 336 -9.20 -37.25 0.71
CA GLY A 336 -9.82 -36.29 -0.20
C GLY A 336 -10.27 -34.96 0.41
N TYR A 337 -10.23 -34.79 1.74
CA TYR A 337 -10.68 -33.58 2.45
C TYR A 337 -9.54 -32.77 3.06
N TRP A 338 -9.73 -31.46 3.19
CA TRP A 338 -8.80 -30.57 3.87
C TRP A 338 -9.07 -30.51 5.36
N TYR A 339 -8.01 -30.35 6.14
CA TYR A 339 -8.05 -30.12 7.57
C TYR A 339 -7.12 -28.98 7.95
N LEU A 340 -7.61 -28.06 8.77
CA LEU A 340 -6.79 -27.04 9.42
C LEU A 340 -6.29 -27.61 10.75
N ILE A 341 -4.99 -27.74 10.89
CA ILE A 341 -4.35 -28.24 12.11
C ILE A 341 -3.67 -27.07 12.80
N THR A 342 -4.01 -26.82 14.06
CA THR A 342 -3.47 -25.76 14.91
C THR A 342 -3.09 -26.36 16.25
N GLY A 343 -1.78 -26.50 16.50
CA GLY A 343 -1.28 -27.29 17.63
C GLY A 343 -1.82 -28.72 17.59
N ASP A 344 -2.48 -29.16 18.66
CA ASP A 344 -3.12 -30.48 18.75
C ASP A 344 -4.53 -30.53 18.18
N LYS A 345 -5.10 -29.38 17.79
CA LYS A 345 -6.48 -29.29 17.30
C LYS A 345 -6.54 -29.55 15.81
N LYS A 346 -7.39 -30.50 15.40
CA LYS A 346 -7.70 -30.83 14.00
C LYS A 346 -9.12 -30.36 13.67
N ASN A 347 -9.26 -29.36 12.81
CA ASN A 347 -10.55 -28.85 12.34
C ASN A 347 -10.81 -29.33 10.91
N GLY A 348 -11.97 -29.97 10.69
CA GLY A 348 -12.39 -30.59 9.44
C GLY A 348 -13.30 -31.79 9.70
N PRO A 349 -13.67 -32.57 8.67
CA PRO A 349 -13.28 -32.42 7.26
C PRO A 349 -13.82 -31.14 6.63
N CYS A 350 -12.99 -30.46 5.84
CA CYS A 350 -13.38 -29.31 5.04
C CYS A 350 -13.34 -29.68 3.55
N GLU A 351 -14.31 -29.21 2.78
CA GLU A 351 -14.26 -29.23 1.32
C GLU A 351 -13.17 -28.27 0.82
N GLU A 352 -13.06 -27.11 1.46
CA GLU A 352 -12.16 -26.01 1.10
C GLU A 352 -11.72 -25.23 2.35
N ILE A 353 -10.50 -24.70 2.32
CA ILE A 353 -9.92 -23.84 3.36
C ILE A 353 -9.23 -22.66 2.67
N ASP A 354 -9.87 -21.51 2.69
CA ASP A 354 -9.30 -20.25 2.24
C ASP A 354 -8.57 -19.56 3.38
N LYS A 355 -7.34 -19.12 3.12
CA LYS A 355 -6.54 -18.39 4.11
C LYS A 355 -6.97 -16.92 4.10
N ALA A 356 -7.58 -16.46 5.20
CA ALA A 356 -7.71 -15.04 5.47
C ALA A 356 -6.48 -14.59 6.29
N ARG A 357 -5.39 -14.24 5.60
CA ARG A 357 -4.32 -13.41 6.17
C ARG A 357 -4.69 -11.96 5.86
N LEU A 358 -4.53 -11.00 6.78
CA LEU A 358 -4.06 -9.61 6.50
C LEU A 358 -4.09 -8.66 7.75
N TYR A 359 -2.87 -8.29 8.20
CA TYR A 359 -2.30 -7.02 8.76
C TYR A 359 -2.91 -6.25 9.96
N PRO A 360 -2.11 -5.64 10.90
CA PRO A 360 -0.66 -5.60 11.13
C PRO A 360 -0.20 -6.31 12.42
N ASP A 361 -1.07 -7.00 13.16
CA ASP A 361 -0.57 -7.95 14.16
C ASP A 361 -0.38 -9.30 13.48
N GLU A 362 0.85 -9.82 13.48
CA GLU A 362 1.17 -11.15 12.96
C GLU A 362 0.69 -12.25 13.93
N LYS A 363 -0.27 -11.95 14.81
CA LYS A 363 -0.66 -12.83 15.93
C LYS A 363 -1.95 -13.60 15.68
N ASN A 364 -2.92 -12.99 14.99
CA ASN A 364 -4.24 -13.61 14.83
C ASN A 364 -4.45 -14.20 13.43
N LEU A 365 -4.92 -15.45 13.37
CA LEU A 365 -5.21 -16.18 12.12
C LEU A 365 -6.71 -16.50 12.05
N ALA A 366 -7.35 -16.09 10.95
CA ALA A 366 -8.72 -16.48 10.60
C ALA A 366 -8.72 -17.31 9.32
N TYR A 367 -9.62 -18.29 9.26
CA TYR A 367 -9.80 -19.14 8.09
C TYR A 367 -11.26 -19.19 7.72
N GLN A 368 -11.54 -18.97 6.44
CA GLN A 368 -12.82 -19.30 5.85
C GLN A 368 -12.78 -20.77 5.45
N VAL A 369 -13.73 -21.56 5.95
CA VAL A 369 -13.81 -22.99 5.64
C VAL A 369 -15.20 -23.34 5.16
N LYS A 370 -15.27 -24.29 4.25
CA LYS A 370 -16.52 -24.88 3.79
C LYS A 370 -16.66 -26.30 4.32
N MET A 371 -17.72 -26.57 5.06
CA MET A 371 -18.04 -27.88 5.64
C MET A 371 -19.52 -28.17 5.37
N ASP A 372 -19.84 -29.34 4.82
CA ASP A 372 -21.21 -29.78 4.51
C ASP A 372 -22.02 -28.73 3.72
N GLY A 373 -21.39 -28.10 2.72
CA GLY A 373 -22.01 -27.04 1.91
C GLY A 373 -22.28 -25.70 2.62
N LYS A 374 -21.86 -25.51 3.88
CA LYS A 374 -21.98 -24.25 4.64
C LYS A 374 -20.61 -23.64 4.93
N TYR A 375 -20.59 -22.32 5.10
CA TYR A 375 -19.37 -21.59 5.44
C TYR A 375 -19.24 -21.39 6.96
N TYR A 376 -18.00 -21.42 7.43
CA TYR A 376 -17.62 -21.14 8.80
C TYR A 376 -16.37 -20.26 8.82
N VAL A 377 -16.22 -19.49 9.90
CA VAL A 377 -14.96 -18.81 10.24
C VAL A 377 -14.31 -19.56 11.39
N LEU A 378 -13.05 -19.95 11.22
CA LEU A 378 -12.23 -20.53 12.29
C LEU A 378 -11.20 -19.49 12.75
N VAL A 379 -11.19 -19.21 14.04
CA VAL A 379 -10.18 -18.34 14.69
C VAL A 379 -9.62 -19.09 15.87
N GLU A 380 -8.32 -19.40 15.84
CA GLU A 380 -7.66 -20.22 16.87
C GLU A 380 -8.48 -21.48 17.24
N ASN A 381 -9.12 -21.46 18.41
CA ASN A 381 -9.91 -22.55 18.97
C ASN A 381 -11.43 -22.38 18.79
N GLU A 382 -11.89 -21.29 18.19
CA GLU A 382 -13.30 -20.97 18.02
C GLU A 382 -13.78 -21.23 16.59
N LYS A 383 -15.03 -21.69 16.48
CA LYS A 383 -15.72 -21.94 15.22
C LYS A 383 -17.00 -21.14 15.19
N TYR A 384 -17.15 -20.31 14.16
CA TYR A 384 -18.30 -19.45 13.94
C TYR A 384 -19.07 -19.90 12.70
N GLY A 385 -20.40 -20.03 12.81
CA GLY A 385 -21.27 -20.55 11.76
C GLY A 385 -22.26 -21.58 12.33
N PRO A 386 -23.05 -22.27 11.48
CA PRO A 386 -23.00 -22.26 10.01
C PRO A 386 -23.57 -20.98 9.38
N TYR A 387 -23.06 -20.65 8.20
CA TYR A 387 -23.53 -19.56 7.35
C TYR A 387 -23.79 -20.04 5.91
N GLU A 388 -24.75 -19.42 5.21
CA GLU A 388 -24.96 -19.67 3.77
C GLU A 388 -23.80 -19.10 2.93
N GLU A 389 -23.34 -17.90 3.29
CA GLU A 389 -22.23 -17.19 2.66
C GLU A 389 -21.53 -16.33 3.72
N ILE A 390 -20.24 -16.05 3.51
CA ILE A 390 -19.50 -15.06 4.32
C ILE A 390 -18.60 -14.21 3.42
N SER A 391 -18.35 -12.97 3.83
CA SER A 391 -17.25 -12.17 3.28
C SER A 391 -15.91 -12.63 3.85
N LEU A 392 -14.81 -12.17 3.22
CA LEU A 392 -13.46 -12.35 3.79
C LEU A 392 -13.41 -11.77 5.21
N PRO A 393 -13.05 -12.56 6.24
CA PRO A 393 -12.91 -12.06 7.58
C PRO A 393 -11.70 -11.13 7.72
N ILE A 394 -11.88 -10.03 8.45
CA ILE A 394 -10.84 -9.05 8.72
C ILE A 394 -10.61 -8.95 10.24
N PHE A 395 -9.34 -8.91 10.64
CA PHE A 395 -8.95 -8.52 11.99
C PHE A 395 -8.57 -7.06 11.99
N TYR A 396 -9.11 -6.30 12.93
CA TYR A 396 -8.70 -4.93 13.10
C TYR A 396 -7.51 -4.84 14.10
N PRO A 397 -6.41 -4.11 13.78
CA PRO A 397 -5.18 -4.12 14.57
C PRO A 397 -5.34 -3.90 16.08
N ASN A 398 -4.45 -4.49 16.89
CA ASN A 398 -4.22 -4.19 18.32
C ASN A 398 -5.29 -4.64 19.33
N GLU A 399 -6.48 -5.11 18.92
CA GLU A 399 -7.54 -5.53 19.86
C GLU A 399 -8.25 -6.85 19.51
N ASN A 400 -7.74 -7.64 18.55
CA ASN A 400 -8.34 -8.92 18.14
C ASN A 400 -9.84 -8.83 17.75
N ILE A 401 -10.28 -7.72 17.14
CA ILE A 401 -11.67 -7.57 16.69
C ILE A 401 -11.83 -8.24 15.33
N LEU A 402 -12.52 -9.38 15.29
CA LEU A 402 -12.90 -10.12 14.09
C LEU A 402 -14.17 -9.54 13.50
N VAL A 403 -14.14 -9.19 12.21
CA VAL A 403 -15.32 -8.73 11.49
C VAL A 403 -15.50 -9.41 10.15
N TYR A 404 -16.74 -9.77 9.82
CA TYR A 404 -17.16 -10.27 8.52
C TYR A 404 -18.67 -10.06 8.34
N SER A 405 -19.15 -10.04 7.09
CA SER A 405 -20.57 -10.20 6.80
C SER A 405 -20.90 -11.68 6.64
N ALA A 406 -22.09 -12.08 7.11
CA ALA A 406 -22.56 -13.45 7.02
C ALA A 406 -24.03 -13.49 6.59
N GLU A 407 -24.39 -14.50 5.81
CA GLU A 407 -25.77 -14.79 5.45
C GLU A 407 -26.37 -15.89 6.33
N ILE A 408 -27.53 -15.60 6.93
CA ILE A 408 -28.28 -16.51 7.80
C ILE A 408 -29.76 -16.41 7.44
N GLY A 409 -30.34 -17.49 6.93
CA GLY A 409 -31.76 -17.56 6.56
C GLY A 409 -32.12 -16.57 5.45
N GLY A 410 -31.21 -16.30 4.50
CA GLY A 410 -31.45 -15.37 3.39
C GLY A 410 -31.39 -13.88 3.77
N LYS A 411 -30.90 -13.55 4.97
CA LYS A 411 -30.61 -12.18 5.40
C LYS A 411 -29.12 -12.03 5.70
N LYS A 412 -28.57 -10.84 5.41
CA LYS A 412 -27.19 -10.49 5.73
C LYS A 412 -27.10 -9.92 7.16
N TYR A 413 -26.00 -10.23 7.81
CA TYR A 413 -25.64 -9.74 9.15
C TYR A 413 -24.17 -9.29 9.15
N ILE A 414 -23.84 -8.27 9.92
CA ILE A 414 -22.45 -7.95 10.25
C ILE A 414 -22.10 -8.63 11.57
N MET A 415 -21.07 -9.47 11.53
CA MET A 415 -20.53 -10.18 12.68
C MET A 415 -19.34 -9.38 13.21
N ILE A 416 -19.40 -8.94 14.46
CA ILE A 416 -18.28 -8.30 15.17
C ILE A 416 -17.98 -9.15 16.41
N ASN A 417 -16.91 -9.94 16.37
CA ASN A 417 -16.65 -11.02 17.32
C ASN A 417 -17.91 -11.90 17.50
N ASN A 418 -18.44 -11.96 18.71
CA ASN A 418 -19.65 -12.71 19.07
C ASN A 418 -20.96 -11.91 18.87
N LYS A 419 -20.90 -10.64 18.44
CA LYS A 419 -22.08 -9.81 18.24
C LYS A 419 -22.57 -9.92 16.80
N LYS A 420 -23.86 -10.18 16.66
CA LYS A 420 -24.58 -10.23 15.38
C LYS A 420 -25.42 -8.96 15.21
N LEU A 421 -25.15 -8.17 14.18
CA LEU A 421 -25.89 -6.96 13.84
C LEU A 421 -26.73 -7.18 12.57
N GLY A 422 -28.03 -6.92 12.65
CA GLY A 422 -29.02 -7.24 11.60
C GLY A 422 -30.34 -7.74 12.19
N PRO A 423 -31.27 -8.28 11.39
CA PRO A 423 -31.12 -8.66 9.97
C PRO A 423 -31.18 -7.49 8.98
N TYR A 424 -30.49 -7.65 7.85
CA TYR A 424 -30.53 -6.75 6.70
C TYR A 424 -30.76 -7.53 5.40
N ASP A 425 -31.33 -6.88 4.39
CA ASP A 425 -31.39 -7.42 3.01
C ASP A 425 -30.00 -7.41 2.37
N PHE A 426 -29.17 -6.44 2.78
CA PHE A 426 -27.78 -6.29 2.38
C PHE A 426 -27.05 -5.60 3.50
N ALA A 427 -25.83 -6.04 3.82
CA ALA A 427 -24.94 -5.32 4.73
C ALA A 427 -23.50 -5.57 4.34
N ASP A 428 -22.74 -4.49 4.14
CA ASP A 428 -21.34 -4.57 3.71
C ASP A 428 -20.60 -3.25 4.01
N GLN A 429 -19.31 -3.23 3.68
CA GLN A 429 -18.43 -2.08 3.69
C GLN A 429 -18.33 -1.43 5.07
N LEU A 430 -17.97 -2.25 6.06
CA LEU A 430 -17.68 -1.77 7.38
C LEU A 430 -16.37 -0.98 7.38
N THR A 431 -16.42 0.21 7.94
CA THR A 431 -15.25 1.03 8.26
C THR A 431 -15.19 1.29 9.76
N PHE A 432 -13.99 1.45 10.28
CA PHE A 432 -13.72 1.89 11.66
C PHE A 432 -13.07 3.27 11.64
N THR A 433 -13.28 4.04 12.70
CA THR A 433 -12.45 5.21 12.94
C THR A 433 -10.99 4.82 13.14
N SER A 434 -10.06 5.72 12.82
CA SER A 434 -8.62 5.49 12.97
C SER A 434 -8.20 5.06 14.39
N ASP A 435 -8.95 5.49 15.40
CA ASP A 435 -8.77 5.14 16.82
C ASP A 435 -9.69 4.01 17.31
N LYS A 436 -10.51 3.44 16.41
CA LYS A 436 -11.27 2.19 16.62
C LYS A 436 -12.45 2.27 17.57
N GLN A 437 -12.76 3.46 18.09
CA GLN A 437 -13.87 3.64 19.03
C GLN A 437 -15.25 3.67 18.35
N ALA A 438 -15.29 3.94 17.04
CA ALA A 438 -16.52 3.92 16.28
C ALA A 438 -16.39 3.14 14.97
N PHE A 439 -17.51 2.61 14.50
CA PHE A 439 -17.63 1.92 13.22
C PHE A 439 -18.88 2.36 12.48
N SER A 440 -18.84 2.25 11.15
CA SER A 440 -20.02 2.43 10.32
C SER A 440 -20.04 1.47 9.14
N TYR A 441 -21.24 1.08 8.74
CA TYR A 441 -21.45 0.22 7.57
C TYR A 441 -22.77 0.56 6.90
N LEU A 442 -22.96 0.00 5.71
CA LEU A 442 -24.16 0.21 4.93
C LEU A 442 -25.11 -0.97 5.10
N ALA A 443 -26.38 -0.65 5.24
CA ALA A 443 -27.44 -1.64 5.38
C ALA A 443 -28.59 -1.32 4.43
N THR A 444 -29.27 -2.36 3.95
CA THR A 444 -30.56 -2.23 3.26
C THR A 444 -31.63 -2.97 4.05
N ILE A 445 -32.78 -2.33 4.27
CA ILE A 445 -33.95 -2.93 4.94
C ILE A 445 -35.19 -2.60 4.10
N ASN A 446 -35.92 -3.62 3.67
CA ASN A 446 -37.07 -3.50 2.76
C ASN A 446 -36.76 -2.64 1.54
N GLU A 447 -35.63 -2.91 0.89
CA GLU A 447 -35.10 -2.17 -0.28
C GLU A 447 -34.72 -0.70 -0.01
N GLN A 448 -34.81 -0.22 1.23
CA GLN A 448 -34.40 1.14 1.61
C GLN A 448 -32.98 1.15 2.18
N GLY A 449 -32.17 2.13 1.78
CA GLY A 449 -30.79 2.28 2.22
C GLY A 449 -30.66 2.97 3.57
N TYR A 450 -29.74 2.50 4.39
CA TYR A 450 -29.41 3.05 5.70
C TYR A 450 -27.89 3.06 5.91
N ILE A 451 -27.43 4.02 6.71
CA ILE A 451 -26.09 3.99 7.31
C ILE A 451 -26.27 3.54 8.75
N VAL A 452 -25.49 2.54 9.17
CA VAL A 452 -25.40 2.15 10.58
C VAL A 452 -24.14 2.75 11.15
N VAL A 453 -24.24 3.52 12.23
CA VAL A 453 -23.09 4.03 13.00
C VAL A 453 -23.17 3.48 14.41
N ASN A 454 -22.15 2.75 14.86
CA ASN A 454 -22.08 2.14 16.19
C ASN A 454 -23.33 1.31 16.55
N GLY A 455 -23.93 0.65 15.56
CA GLY A 455 -25.16 -0.15 15.71
C GLY A 455 -26.47 0.66 15.68
N GLN A 456 -26.41 1.99 15.62
CA GLN A 456 -27.58 2.84 15.44
C GLN A 456 -27.87 3.04 13.94
N LEU A 457 -29.13 2.87 13.56
CA LEU A 457 -29.59 2.92 12.18
C LEU A 457 -30.05 4.34 11.80
N PHE A 458 -29.54 4.87 10.68
CA PHE A 458 -29.91 6.19 10.16
C PHE A 458 -30.37 6.12 8.71
N GLY A 459 -31.56 6.64 8.43
CA GLY A 459 -32.27 6.56 7.15
C GLY A 459 -33.79 6.56 7.34
N PRO A 460 -34.60 6.13 6.35
CA PRO A 460 -34.17 5.66 5.04
C PRO A 460 -33.62 6.78 4.15
N CYS A 461 -32.66 6.44 3.30
CA CYS A 461 -32.11 7.31 2.26
C CYS A 461 -32.68 6.90 0.90
N ASP A 462 -32.86 7.86 -0.01
CA ASP A 462 -33.57 7.67 -1.29
C ASP A 462 -32.95 6.65 -2.24
N ASN A 463 -31.67 6.32 -2.06
CA ASN A 463 -31.00 5.38 -2.93
C ASN A 463 -30.14 4.41 -2.11
N ARG A 464 -30.19 3.12 -2.49
CA ARG A 464 -29.31 2.05 -1.99
C ARG A 464 -27.84 2.42 -2.12
N GLN A 465 -27.54 3.31 -3.08
CA GLN A 465 -26.23 3.88 -3.36
C GLN A 465 -26.08 5.38 -3.04
N SER A 466 -27.01 6.01 -2.30
CA SER A 466 -26.93 7.47 -2.04
C SER A 466 -25.64 7.91 -1.31
N PRO A 467 -25.07 7.12 -0.37
CA PRO A 467 -23.75 7.42 0.19
C PRO A 467 -22.61 7.30 -0.84
N PHE A 468 -22.83 6.58 -1.95
CA PHE A 468 -21.81 6.24 -2.94
C PHE A 468 -21.71 7.20 -4.12
N HIS A 469 -22.80 7.88 -4.50
CA HIS A 469 -22.73 8.83 -5.62
C HIS A 469 -21.82 10.04 -5.33
N TYR A 470 -21.42 10.24 -4.06
CA TYR A 470 -20.55 11.34 -3.64
C TYR A 470 -19.27 10.90 -2.92
N GLY A 471 -19.00 9.59 -2.79
CA GLY A 471 -17.72 9.10 -2.26
C GLY A 471 -17.36 9.48 -0.82
N GLN A 472 -18.33 9.89 0.03
CA GLN A 472 -18.04 10.32 1.40
C GLN A 472 -18.62 9.37 2.44
N TRP A 473 -17.72 8.63 3.10
CA TRP A 473 -17.96 7.94 4.38
C TRP A 473 -18.32 8.94 5.48
N PRO A 474 -18.99 8.52 6.57
CA PRO A 474 -19.14 9.38 7.74
C PRO A 474 -17.79 9.95 8.17
N ILE A 475 -17.71 11.27 8.23
CA ILE A 475 -16.54 11.99 8.72
C ILE A 475 -16.69 12.06 10.23
N TYR A 476 -15.65 11.64 10.96
CA TYR A 476 -15.64 11.68 12.43
C TYR A 476 -14.81 12.85 12.94
N SER A 477 -15.23 13.42 14.06
CA SER A 477 -14.46 14.42 14.80
C SER A 477 -13.09 13.86 15.22
N ALA A 478 -12.13 14.73 15.55
CA ALA A 478 -10.81 14.28 16.00
C ALA A 478 -10.89 13.48 17.32
N ASP A 479 -11.82 13.84 18.21
CA ASP A 479 -12.11 13.10 19.45
C ASP A 479 -13.06 11.92 19.27
N LYS A 480 -13.61 11.73 18.06
CA LYS A 480 -14.41 10.57 17.65
C LYS A 480 -15.76 10.44 18.36
N LYS A 481 -16.17 11.48 19.09
CA LYS A 481 -17.48 11.56 19.76
C LYS A 481 -18.58 12.12 18.87
N ALA A 482 -18.23 12.73 17.75
CA ALA A 482 -19.16 13.20 16.75
C ALA A 482 -18.86 12.60 15.38
N PHE A 483 -19.91 12.39 14.60
CA PHE A 483 -19.80 12.03 13.20
C PHE A 483 -20.73 12.89 12.37
N VAL A 484 -20.46 13.02 11.08
CA VAL A 484 -21.30 13.72 10.12
C VAL A 484 -21.30 12.98 8.80
N TYR A 485 -22.45 12.90 8.15
CA TYR A 485 -22.54 12.38 6.79
C TYR A 485 -23.64 13.09 6.01
N LYS A 486 -23.50 13.09 4.69
CA LYS A 486 -24.47 13.64 3.73
C LYS A 486 -25.52 12.60 3.36
N ALA A 487 -26.80 12.96 3.42
CA ALA A 487 -27.91 12.07 3.09
C ALA A 487 -28.86 12.73 2.07
N LYS A 488 -29.36 11.95 1.11
CA LYS A 488 -30.42 12.39 0.20
C LYS A 488 -31.75 11.73 0.58
N ILE A 489 -32.77 12.55 0.87
CA ILE A 489 -34.09 12.12 1.35
C ILE A 489 -35.16 12.94 0.62
N ASN A 490 -36.11 12.29 -0.04
CA ASN A 490 -37.12 12.89 -0.93
C ASN A 490 -36.55 13.89 -1.96
N ASN A 491 -35.45 13.53 -2.60
CA ASN A 491 -34.68 14.31 -3.57
C ASN A 491 -34.06 15.62 -3.03
N GLN A 492 -34.02 15.80 -1.71
CA GLN A 492 -33.36 16.92 -1.03
C GLN A 492 -32.15 16.43 -0.24
N GLU A 493 -31.14 17.28 -0.07
CA GLU A 493 -29.92 16.94 0.65
C GLU A 493 -29.98 17.41 2.11
N TYR A 494 -29.39 16.60 2.99
CA TYR A 494 -29.36 16.83 4.43
C TYR A 494 -27.98 16.50 4.98
N ILE A 495 -27.62 17.22 6.04
CA ILE A 495 -26.49 16.88 6.91
C ILE A 495 -27.04 16.13 8.11
N ILE A 496 -26.53 14.93 8.36
CA ILE A 496 -26.88 14.13 9.53
C ILE A 496 -25.65 14.03 10.43
N THR A 497 -25.79 14.40 11.70
CA THR A 497 -24.71 14.29 12.69
C THR A 497 -25.27 13.83 14.03
N ASN A 498 -24.68 12.77 14.60
CA ASN A 498 -25.11 12.14 15.84
C ASN A 498 -26.62 11.86 15.86
N ASN A 499 -27.43 12.78 16.40
CA ASN A 499 -28.90 12.68 16.46
C ASN A 499 -29.62 13.89 15.84
N LYS A 500 -28.92 14.73 15.09
CA LYS A 500 -29.45 15.95 14.48
C LYS A 500 -29.44 15.82 12.97
N LYS A 501 -30.54 16.28 12.37
CA LYS A 501 -30.75 16.39 10.94
C LYS A 501 -30.87 17.86 10.60
N TYR A 502 -30.01 18.34 9.71
CA TYR A 502 -29.95 19.70 9.22
C TYR A 502 -30.30 19.74 7.73
N GLY A 503 -31.09 20.74 7.33
CA GLY A 503 -31.68 20.85 5.99
C GLY A 503 -33.21 21.00 6.05
N PRO A 504 -33.91 20.89 4.91
CA PRO A 504 -33.37 20.53 3.59
C PRO A 504 -32.48 21.61 2.99
N TYR A 505 -31.51 21.16 2.20
CA TYR A 505 -30.65 22.00 1.36
C TYR A 505 -30.80 21.57 -0.11
N ASP A 506 -30.60 22.52 -1.02
CA ASP A 506 -30.57 22.23 -2.46
C ASP A 506 -29.30 21.45 -2.83
N TYR A 507 -28.19 21.79 -2.16
CA TYR A 507 -26.93 21.07 -2.25
C TYR A 507 -26.14 21.16 -0.93
N VAL A 508 -25.40 20.11 -0.62
CA VAL A 508 -24.44 19.99 0.48
C VAL A 508 -23.07 19.73 -0.14
N GLY A 509 -22.16 20.68 0.06
CA GLY A 509 -20.79 20.66 -0.43
C GLY A 509 -19.81 19.99 0.54
N GLU A 510 -18.64 20.60 0.70
CA GLU A 510 -17.59 20.09 1.59
C GLU A 510 -18.02 20.13 3.07
N ILE A 511 -17.55 19.14 3.83
CA ILE A 511 -17.83 18.96 5.26
C ILE A 511 -16.52 18.62 5.96
N ALA A 512 -16.23 19.25 7.09
CA ALA A 512 -15.02 18.99 7.86
C ALA A 512 -15.20 19.25 9.36
N PHE A 513 -14.41 18.57 10.18
CA PHE A 513 -14.25 18.88 11.60
C PHE A 513 -12.93 19.62 11.84
N SER A 514 -12.93 20.64 12.70
CA SER A 514 -11.69 21.19 13.26
C SER A 514 -10.99 20.14 14.11
N ALA A 515 -9.70 19.91 13.85
CA ALA A 515 -8.90 18.95 14.60
C ALA A 515 -8.67 19.34 16.07
N LYS A 516 -8.81 20.63 16.41
CA LYS A 516 -8.48 21.17 17.74
C LYS A 516 -9.64 21.07 18.73
N ASP A 517 -10.84 21.45 18.30
CA ASP A 517 -12.01 21.56 19.18
C ASP A 517 -13.24 20.81 18.66
N ASN A 518 -13.12 20.09 17.54
CA ASN A 518 -14.20 19.32 16.93
C ASN A 518 -15.37 20.18 16.45
N THR A 519 -15.15 21.47 16.16
CA THR A 519 -16.15 22.32 15.52
C THR A 519 -16.45 21.79 14.12
N LEU A 520 -17.72 21.50 13.84
CA LEU A 520 -18.19 21.08 12.52
C LEU A 520 -18.33 22.30 11.61
N ALA A 521 -17.74 22.23 10.42
CA ALA A 521 -17.99 23.19 9.35
C ALA A 521 -18.46 22.48 8.08
N TYR A 522 -19.38 23.09 7.35
CA TYR A 522 -19.91 22.54 6.11
C TYR A 522 -20.49 23.61 5.19
N VAL A 523 -20.48 23.32 3.89
CA VAL A 523 -21.02 24.20 2.85
C VAL A 523 -22.39 23.71 2.41
N VAL A 524 -23.35 24.63 2.30
CA VAL A 524 -24.70 24.34 1.81
C VAL A 524 -25.18 25.38 0.82
N SER A 525 -25.96 24.95 -0.16
CA SER A 525 -26.66 25.82 -1.09
C SER A 525 -28.13 25.92 -0.68
N ILE A 526 -28.64 27.14 -0.60
CA ILE A 526 -30.05 27.45 -0.32
C ILE A 526 -30.51 28.46 -1.39
N ALA A 527 -31.45 28.04 -2.22
CA ALA A 527 -31.81 28.69 -3.47
C ALA A 527 -30.56 28.90 -4.35
N ASP A 528 -30.29 30.13 -4.77
CA ASP A 528 -29.20 30.47 -5.69
C ASP A 528 -27.90 30.90 -4.98
N ASN A 529 -27.79 30.70 -3.66
CA ASN A 529 -26.62 31.13 -2.89
C ASN A 529 -26.02 30.01 -2.02
N ASP A 530 -24.71 30.09 -1.84
CA ASP A 530 -23.95 29.22 -0.95
C ASP A 530 -23.71 29.88 0.41
N TYR A 531 -23.69 29.04 1.44
CA TYR A 531 -23.47 29.41 2.83
C TYR A 531 -22.45 28.47 3.45
N LEU A 532 -21.50 29.03 4.19
CA LEU A 532 -20.63 28.27 5.08
C LEU A 532 -21.25 28.27 6.48
N ILE A 533 -21.45 27.10 7.04
CA ILE A 533 -21.87 26.94 8.43
C ILE A 533 -20.64 26.48 9.23
N VAL A 534 -20.28 27.22 10.29
CA VAL A 534 -19.19 26.87 11.22
C VAL A 534 -19.77 26.84 12.63
N GLY A 535 -19.91 25.63 13.19
CA GLY A 535 -20.60 25.44 14.47
C GLY A 535 -22.06 25.91 14.40
N ASN A 536 -22.35 27.04 15.06
CA ASN A 536 -23.68 27.67 15.05
C ASN A 536 -23.73 28.95 14.19
N GLU A 537 -22.60 29.38 13.63
CA GLU A 537 -22.52 30.58 12.81
C GLU A 537 -22.78 30.23 11.35
N THR A 538 -23.50 31.12 10.66
CA THR A 538 -23.77 31.02 9.23
C THR A 538 -23.13 32.23 8.54
N ILE A 539 -22.27 31.95 7.58
CA ILE A 539 -21.47 32.95 6.86
C ILE A 539 -21.90 32.92 5.38
N GLY A 540 -22.29 34.09 4.87
CA GLY A 540 -22.88 34.28 3.55
C GLY A 540 -23.96 35.37 3.58
N PRO A 541 -24.74 35.54 2.48
CA PRO A 541 -24.71 34.72 1.26
C PRO A 541 -23.42 34.90 0.45
N HIS A 542 -23.01 33.85 -0.24
CA HIS A 542 -21.97 33.86 -1.28
C HIS A 542 -22.57 33.39 -2.60
N ASP A 543 -22.06 33.91 -3.72
CA ASP A 543 -22.48 33.46 -5.06
C ASP A 543 -22.09 31.99 -5.29
N SER A 544 -20.92 31.58 -4.77
CA SER A 544 -20.49 30.18 -4.71
C SER A 544 -19.37 29.96 -3.69
N ILE A 545 -19.29 28.75 -3.12
CA ILE A 545 -18.21 28.28 -2.24
C ILE A 545 -17.64 26.98 -2.80
N HIS A 546 -16.34 26.96 -3.06
CA HIS A 546 -15.70 25.86 -3.78
C HIS A 546 -14.86 24.91 -2.92
N SER A 547 -14.37 25.37 -1.77
CA SER A 547 -13.54 24.55 -0.89
C SER A 547 -13.55 25.04 0.55
N LEU A 548 -13.43 24.12 1.49
CA LEU A 548 -13.34 24.28 2.93
C LEU A 548 -12.19 23.42 3.48
N LYS A 549 -11.11 24.06 3.95
CA LYS A 549 -9.98 23.34 4.58
C LYS A 549 -9.63 23.96 5.92
N PHE A 550 -9.45 23.13 6.96
CA PHE A 550 -8.90 23.56 8.25
C PHE A 550 -7.37 23.52 8.24
N SER A 551 -6.73 24.44 8.96
CA SER A 551 -5.29 24.36 9.30
C SER A 551 -5.01 23.12 10.14
N ALA A 552 -3.75 22.65 10.13
CA ALA A 552 -3.36 21.49 10.93
C ALA A 552 -3.57 21.72 12.43
N ASP A 553 -3.45 22.98 12.90
CA ASP A 553 -3.71 23.37 14.28
C ASP A 553 -5.21 23.63 14.57
N GLY A 554 -6.08 23.48 13.57
CA GLY A 554 -7.53 23.63 13.64
C GLY A 554 -8.04 25.02 14.00
N LYS A 555 -7.18 26.05 13.99
CA LYS A 555 -7.55 27.42 14.38
C LYS A 555 -7.95 28.30 13.22
N GLN A 556 -7.58 27.93 12.00
CA GLN A 556 -7.92 28.65 10.79
C GLN A 556 -8.71 27.71 9.89
N TYR A 557 -9.62 28.27 9.13
CA TYR A 557 -10.23 27.59 8.00
C TYR A 557 -10.09 28.48 6.78
N ILE A 558 -10.02 27.87 5.61
CA ILE A 558 -9.97 28.59 4.34
C ILE A 558 -11.21 28.24 3.58
N VAL A 559 -11.96 29.29 3.27
CA VAL A 559 -13.12 29.19 2.40
C VAL A 559 -12.82 29.97 1.15
N HIS A 560 -12.80 29.26 0.02
CA HIS A 560 -12.73 29.90 -1.29
C HIS A 560 -14.15 30.22 -1.73
N SER A 561 -14.52 31.50 -1.67
CA SER A 561 -15.86 31.98 -2.01
C SER A 561 -15.82 33.09 -3.05
N GLN A 562 -16.82 33.11 -3.92
CA GLN A 562 -17.14 34.25 -4.77
C GLN A 562 -18.27 35.06 -4.12
N SER A 563 -18.10 36.38 -4.00
CA SER A 563 -19.15 37.28 -3.49
C SER A 563 -19.12 38.60 -4.24
N GLN A 564 -20.23 38.96 -4.89
CA GLN A 564 -20.36 40.20 -5.68
C GLN A 564 -19.28 40.34 -6.78
N GLY A 565 -18.85 39.21 -7.34
CA GLY A 565 -17.81 39.17 -8.37
C GLY A 565 -16.36 39.23 -7.86
N ASP A 566 -16.14 39.40 -6.56
CA ASP A 566 -14.80 39.37 -5.96
C ASP A 566 -14.50 37.98 -5.37
N TYR A 567 -13.29 37.47 -5.65
CA TYR A 567 -12.76 36.24 -5.05
C TYR A 567 -11.99 36.58 -3.76
N GLY A 568 -12.32 35.89 -2.66
CA GLY A 568 -11.74 36.15 -1.35
C GLY A 568 -11.55 34.90 -0.49
N PHE A 569 -10.73 35.03 0.55
CA PHE A 569 -10.62 34.04 1.61
C PHE A 569 -11.24 34.60 2.88
N LEU A 570 -11.94 33.73 3.61
CA LEU A 570 -12.31 33.94 4.99
C LEU A 570 -11.38 33.07 5.83
N THR A 571 -10.80 33.63 6.89
CA THR A 571 -9.88 32.98 7.83
C THR A 571 -10.41 33.05 9.24
#